data_AF-A0A7Y0S1M7-F1
#
_entry.id   AF-A0A7Y0S1M7-F1
#
_cell.length_a   1.000
_cell.length_b   1.000
_cell.length_c   1.000
_cell.angle_alpha   90.00
_cell.angle_beta   90.00
_cell.angle_gamma   90.00
#
_symmetry.space_group_name_H-M   'P 1'
#
loop_
_entity.id
_entity.type
_entity.pdbx_description
1 polymer ?
#
loop_
_entity_poly.entity_id
_entity_poly.type
_entity_poly.pdbx_seq_one_letter_code
_entity_poly.pdbx_strand_id
1 'polypeptide(L)'
;MVDSPDAPESDNPLFKTQGVRGLSRVICFSPDHSKTLPELPVNKIRDVIDTWNEQIEELGKDFIWVQAFGNKGETMGCSQPHPHGQI
;
A
#
# COMPACT_ATOMS: atom_id res chain seq x y z
N MET A 1 -16.98 -3.96 3.70
CA MET A 1 -15.95 -5.01 3.59
C MET A 1 -16.47 -6.25 4.29
N VAL A 2 -17.26 -7.07 3.59
CA VAL A 2 -18.02 -8.20 4.18
C VAL A 2 -17.60 -9.55 3.55
N ASP A 3 -16.74 -9.55 2.54
CA ASP A 3 -16.41 -10.74 1.76
C ASP A 3 -15.40 -11.70 2.43
N SER A 4 -14.67 -11.26 3.46
CA SER A 4 -13.74 -12.14 4.17
C SER A 4 -14.46 -12.83 5.33
N PRO A 5 -14.51 -14.19 5.34
CA PRO A 5 -15.14 -14.94 6.43
C PRO A 5 -14.37 -14.74 7.74
N ASP A 6 -15.07 -14.85 8.87
CA ASP A 6 -14.41 -14.84 10.17
C ASP A 6 -13.51 -16.08 10.33
N ALA A 7 -12.39 -15.88 11.03
CA ALA A 7 -11.53 -17.01 11.39
C ALA A 7 -12.25 -17.93 12.40
N PRO A 8 -12.06 -19.25 12.30
CA PRO A 8 -12.62 -20.17 13.29
C PRO A 8 -12.02 -19.90 14.67
N GLU A 9 -12.83 -20.03 15.71
CA GLU A 9 -12.35 -20.00 17.09
C GLU A 9 -11.40 -21.19 17.33
N SER A 10 -10.30 -20.93 18.04
CA SER A 10 -9.29 -21.92 18.39
C SER A 10 -8.98 -21.82 19.87
N ASP A 11 -9.16 -22.93 20.59
CA ASP A 11 -8.82 -23.06 22.01
C ASP A 11 -7.37 -23.52 22.23
N ASN A 12 -6.55 -23.55 21.18
CA ASN A 12 -5.17 -24.01 21.30
C ASN A 12 -4.31 -22.97 22.04
N PRO A 13 -3.68 -23.32 23.18
CA PRO A 13 -2.94 -22.34 23.99
C PRO A 13 -1.64 -21.85 23.34
N LEU A 14 -1.11 -22.56 22.35
CA LEU A 14 0.15 -22.23 21.67
C LEU A 14 -0.06 -21.51 20.33
N PHE A 15 -1.20 -21.73 19.67
CA PHE A 15 -1.46 -21.23 18.33
C PHE A 15 -2.72 -20.38 18.28
N LYS A 16 -2.52 -19.07 18.14
CA LYS A 16 -3.59 -18.09 17.99
C LYS A 16 -3.72 -17.66 16.53
N THR A 17 -4.95 -17.58 16.06
CA THR A 17 -5.32 -17.12 14.72
C THR A 17 -6.41 -16.07 14.84
N GLN A 18 -6.40 -15.07 13.95
CA GLN A 18 -7.41 -14.02 13.91
C GLN A 18 -7.78 -13.72 12.46
N GLY A 19 -9.04 -13.38 12.23
CA GLY A 19 -9.49 -12.88 10.93
C GLY A 19 -8.89 -11.50 10.66
N VAL A 20 -8.39 -11.29 9.45
CA VAL A 20 -7.84 -10.00 9.02
C VAL A 20 -8.69 -9.42 7.91
N ARG A 21 -8.92 -8.11 7.98
CA ARG A 21 -9.61 -7.33 6.96
C ARG A 21 -8.80 -6.08 6.72
N GLY A 22 -8.68 -5.69 5.45
CA GLY A 22 -7.87 -4.55 5.06
C GLY A 22 -8.15 -4.16 3.61
N LEU A 23 -7.60 -3.02 3.23
CA LEU A 23 -7.61 -2.53 1.86
C LEU A 23 -6.17 -2.49 1.35
N SER A 24 -5.99 -2.71 0.06
CA SER A 24 -4.71 -2.44 -0.62
C SER A 24 -4.96 -1.53 -1.80
N ARG A 25 -4.17 -0.46 -1.93
CA ARG A 25 -4.24 0.47 -3.05
C ARG A 25 -2.88 0.57 -3.74
N VAL A 26 -2.89 0.86 -5.04
CA VAL A 26 -1.69 1.17 -5.84
C VAL A 26 -1.71 2.65 -6.21
N ILE A 27 -0.57 3.31 -6.07
CA ILE A 27 -0.37 4.70 -6.49
C ILE A 27 0.67 4.72 -7.61
N CYS A 28 0.24 4.95 -8.85
CA CYS A 28 1.15 5.22 -9.94
C CYS A 28 1.76 6.62 -9.77
N PHE A 29 3.09 6.75 -9.82
CA PHE A 29 3.74 8.04 -9.57
C PHE A 29 3.55 9.04 -10.70
N SER A 30 3.40 8.54 -11.93
CA SER A 30 3.16 9.37 -13.11
C SER A 30 2.64 8.48 -14.26
N PRO A 31 2.03 9.04 -15.32
CA PRO A 31 1.69 8.27 -16.51
C PRO A 31 2.91 7.79 -17.32
N ASP A 32 4.10 8.36 -17.06
CA ASP A 32 5.33 8.02 -17.77
C ASP A 32 5.95 6.74 -17.18
N HIS A 33 5.88 5.65 -17.94
CA HIS A 33 6.42 4.34 -17.56
C HIS A 33 7.95 4.33 -17.38
N SER A 34 8.66 5.31 -17.94
CA SER A 34 10.12 5.31 -18.01
C SER A 34 10.80 6.06 -16.86
N LYS A 35 10.07 6.88 -16.10
CA LYS A 35 10.64 7.78 -15.08
C LYS A 35 10.37 7.31 -13.67
N THR A 36 11.42 6.88 -12.98
CA THR A 36 11.34 6.56 -11.56
C THR A 36 11.26 7.83 -10.70
N LEU A 37 10.86 7.68 -9.43
CA LEU A 37 10.67 8.80 -8.49
C LEU A 37 11.79 9.88 -8.50
N PRO A 38 13.11 9.55 -8.48
CA PRO A 38 14.17 10.56 -8.52
C PRO A 38 14.31 11.31 -9.87
N GLU A 39 13.70 10.82 -10.94
CA GLU A 39 13.73 11.42 -12.28
C GLU A 39 12.55 12.38 -12.52
N LEU A 40 11.60 12.44 -11.57
CA LEU A 40 10.48 13.35 -11.62
C LEU A 40 10.90 14.76 -11.18
N PRO A 41 10.31 15.81 -11.79
CA PRO A 41 10.40 17.16 -11.27
C PRO A 41 9.93 17.24 -9.81
N VAL A 42 10.54 18.12 -9.00
CA VAL A 42 10.22 18.23 -7.56
C VAL A 42 8.73 18.48 -7.29
N ASN A 43 8.05 19.27 -8.13
CA ASN A 43 6.60 19.47 -8.02
C ASN A 43 5.81 18.17 -8.24
N LYS A 44 6.29 17.27 -9.11
CA LYS A 44 5.66 15.95 -9.31
C LYS A 44 5.95 14.98 -8.17
N ILE A 45 7.13 15.07 -7.55
CA ILE A 45 7.39 14.33 -6.31
C ILE A 45 6.44 14.82 -5.20
N ARG A 46 6.23 16.14 -5.09
CA ARG A 46 5.26 16.72 -4.14
C ARG A 46 3.86 16.17 -4.37
N ASP A 47 3.37 16.11 -5.61
CA ASP A 47 2.06 15.52 -5.96
C ASP A 47 1.93 14.07 -5.43
N VAL A 48 3.00 13.26 -5.50
CA VAL A 48 3.02 11.88 -4.97
C VAL A 48 2.94 11.86 -3.44
N ILE A 49 3.67 12.75 -2.75
CA ILE A 49 3.60 12.88 -1.29
C ILE A 49 2.22 13.34 -0.84
N ASP A 50 1.62 14.31 -1.53
CA ASP A 50 0.24 14.75 -1.27
C ASP A 50 -0.74 13.60 -1.41
N THR A 51 -0.62 12.83 -2.49
CA THR A 51 -1.44 11.63 -2.70
C THR A 51 -1.29 10.64 -1.55
N TRP A 52 -0.07 10.35 -1.07
CA TRP A 52 0.11 9.47 0.09
C TRP A 52 -0.56 10.02 1.35
N ASN A 53 -0.40 11.32 1.64
CA ASN A 53 -1.01 11.93 2.81
C ASN A 53 -2.55 11.85 2.75
N GLU A 54 -3.14 12.20 1.61
CA GLU A 54 -4.59 12.13 1.40
C GLU A 54 -5.12 10.71 1.65
N GLN A 55 -4.42 9.70 1.14
CA GLN A 55 -4.83 8.30 1.32
C GLN A 55 -4.63 7.81 2.76
N ILE A 56 -3.56 8.24 3.45
CA ILE A 56 -3.35 7.92 4.87
C ILE A 56 -4.44 8.56 5.73
N GLU A 57 -4.78 9.82 5.49
CA GLU A 57 -5.84 10.52 6.23
C GLU A 57 -7.24 9.96 5.94
N GLU A 58 -7.52 9.56 4.69
CA GLU A 58 -8.77 8.91 4.31
C GLU A 58 -8.91 7.56 5.03
N LEU A 59 -7.92 6.67 4.86
CA LEU A 59 -7.98 5.31 5.37
C LEU A 59 -7.81 5.26 6.90
N GLY A 60 -7.10 6.22 7.49
CA GLY A 60 -6.92 6.32 8.94
C GLY A 60 -8.22 6.56 9.72
N LYS A 61 -9.31 6.93 9.04
CA LYS A 61 -10.66 7.02 9.64
C LYS A 61 -11.28 5.65 9.88
N ASP A 62 -10.92 4.66 9.05
CA ASP A 62 -11.50 3.32 9.05
C ASP A 62 -10.55 2.24 9.58
N PHE A 63 -9.23 2.45 9.45
CA PHE A 63 -8.18 1.48 9.78
C PHE A 63 -7.23 2.01 10.86
N ILE A 64 -6.89 1.15 11.81
CA ILE A 64 -5.95 1.46 12.91
C ILE A 64 -4.50 1.66 12.43
N TRP A 65 -4.16 1.13 11.26
CA TRP A 65 -2.83 1.19 10.69
C TRP A 65 -2.93 1.33 9.18
N VAL A 66 -2.24 2.33 8.63
CA VAL A 66 -2.15 2.58 7.20
C VAL A 66 -0.67 2.66 6.83
N GLN A 67 -0.21 1.79 5.93
CA GLN A 67 1.21 1.65 5.61
C GLN A 67 1.49 2.07 4.18
N ALA A 68 1.95 3.30 3.97
CA ALA A 68 2.52 3.67 2.68
C ALA A 68 3.91 3.05 2.50
N PHE A 69 4.18 2.42 1.36
CA PHE A 69 5.50 1.89 1.00
C PHE A 69 5.70 1.83 -0.51
N GLY A 70 6.94 1.58 -0.95
CA GLY A 70 7.27 1.36 -2.36
C GLY A 70 8.42 0.38 -2.51
N ASN A 71 8.26 -0.60 -3.40
CA ASN A 71 9.29 -1.57 -3.75
C ASN A 71 9.86 -1.24 -5.13
N LYS A 72 11.15 -0.93 -5.21
CA LYS A 72 11.84 -0.54 -6.46
C LYS A 72 12.81 -1.62 -6.92
N GLY A 73 12.65 -2.05 -8.17
CA GLY A 73 13.59 -2.94 -8.85
C GLY A 73 13.30 -4.43 -8.64
N GLU A 74 13.72 -5.23 -9.61
CA GLU A 74 13.48 -6.68 -9.65
C GLU A 74 14.13 -7.40 -8.47
N THR A 75 15.33 -6.97 -8.06
CA THR A 75 16.03 -7.52 -6.88
C THR A 75 15.22 -7.38 -5.59
N MET A 76 14.33 -6.40 -5.53
CA MET A 76 13.41 -6.17 -4.39
C MET A 76 12.05 -6.88 -4.57
N GLY A 77 11.91 -7.74 -5.58
CA GLY A 77 10.69 -8.51 -5.87
C GLY A 77 9.62 -7.74 -6.66
N CYS A 78 9.96 -6.58 -7.26
CA CYS A 78 9.01 -5.82 -8.05
C CYS A 78 8.84 -6.43 -9.46
N SER A 79 7.66 -6.98 -9.74
CA SER A 79 7.32 -7.65 -11.02
C SER A 79 6.66 -6.73 -12.05
N GLN A 80 6.18 -5.54 -11.65
CA GLN A 80 5.58 -4.54 -12.53
C GLN A 80 6.53 -3.33 -12.67
N PRO A 81 7.16 -3.12 -13.84
CA PRO A 81 8.17 -2.06 -14.04
C PRO A 81 7.63 -0.63 -13.94
N HIS A 82 6.32 -0.39 -14.11
CA HIS A 82 5.75 0.94 -14.01
C HIS A 82 5.97 1.52 -12.60
N PRO A 83 6.55 2.73 -12.45
CA PRO A 83 6.85 3.33 -11.15
C PRO A 83 5.60 3.55 -10.28
N HIS A 84 5.53 2.86 -9.15
CA HIS A 84 4.38 2.91 -8.25
C HIS A 84 4.76 2.74 -6.78
N GLY A 85 3.85 3.18 -5.91
CA GLY A 85 3.81 2.87 -4.48
C GLY A 85 2.55 2.07 -4.13
N GLN A 86 2.48 1.64 -2.89
CA GLN A 86 1.36 0.90 -2.31
C GLN A 86 0.98 1.50 -0.96
N ILE A 87 -0.27 1.26 -0.57
CA ILE A 87 -0.83 1.54 0.76
C ILE A 87 -1.61 0.33 1.23
#